data_AF-A0A971K1C2-F1
#
_entry.id   AF-A0A971K1C2-F1
#
_cell.length_a   1.000
_cell.length_b   1.000
_cell.length_c   1.000
_cell.angle_alpha   90.00
_cell.angle_beta   90.00
_cell.angle_gamma   90.00
#
_symmetry.space_group_name_H-M   'P 1'
#
loop_
_entity.id
_entity.type
_entity.pdbx_description
1 polymer ?
#
loop_
_entity_poly.entity_id
_entity_poly.type
_entity_poly.pdbx_seq_one_letter_code
_entity_poly.pdbx_strand_id
1 'polypeptide(L)'
;MHRVKILWMLTVVLTLPLLFVAGASPSYLLPINSDIGQVIEGESGTIESYAKEALTTAYTPEWVERYIPPSLMQGFVHTYDTLLASMLPVSTLQMGRAIHRTHLWEVPFAIIEPAYRWGSMVWMDQSDGRWALLSISISE
;
A
#
# COMPACT_ATOMS: atom_id res chain seq x y z
N MET A 1 -55.52 51.79 -1.48
CA MET A 1 -56.18 51.61 -2.79
C MET A 1 -55.16 51.14 -3.81
N HIS A 2 -55.49 50.05 -4.53
CA HIS A 2 -55.00 49.60 -5.86
C HIS A 2 -53.47 49.41 -6.05
N ARG A 3 -52.96 48.17 -6.10
CA ARG A 3 -52.91 47.20 -7.24
C ARG A 3 -51.95 47.59 -8.37
N VAL A 4 -51.32 46.54 -8.93
CA VAL A 4 -50.60 46.41 -10.22
C VAL A 4 -49.06 46.48 -10.08
N LYS A 5 -48.41 45.32 -9.89
CA LYS A 5 -47.76 44.42 -10.90
C LYS A 5 -46.53 45.07 -11.56
N ILE A 6 -45.37 44.41 -11.49
CA ILE A 6 -44.64 43.89 -12.67
C ILE A 6 -43.59 42.88 -12.17
N LEU A 7 -43.79 41.67 -12.67
CA LEU A 7 -42.86 40.55 -12.71
C LEU A 7 -41.66 40.94 -13.60
N TRP A 8 -40.43 40.86 -13.08
CA TRP A 8 -39.25 40.71 -13.93
C TRP A 8 -38.55 39.39 -13.59
N MET A 9 -38.75 38.45 -14.51
CA MET A 9 -37.97 37.23 -14.69
C MET A 9 -36.51 37.57 -14.99
N LEU A 10 -35.62 36.84 -14.32
CA LEU A 10 -34.59 35.97 -14.93
C LEU A 10 -33.69 36.55 -16.03
N THR A 11 -32.40 36.77 -15.71
CA THR A 11 -31.23 36.33 -16.50
C THR A 11 -29.96 36.57 -15.66
N VAL A 12 -29.28 35.52 -15.19
CA VAL A 12 -28.06 34.88 -15.79
C VAL A 12 -26.85 35.83 -15.64
N VAL A 13 -25.78 35.52 -14.90
CA VAL A 13 -24.79 34.47 -15.15
C VAL A 13 -24.10 34.06 -13.84
N LEU A 14 -24.05 32.75 -13.59
CA LEU A 14 -23.13 32.07 -12.68
C LEU A 14 -21.68 32.47 -12.98
N THR A 15 -20.97 33.07 -12.03
CA THR A 15 -19.51 32.97 -11.97
C THR A 15 -19.13 32.19 -10.73
N LEU A 16 -19.45 30.88 -10.73
CA LEU A 16 -18.67 29.95 -9.93
C LEU A 16 -17.31 29.82 -10.62
N PRO A 17 -16.19 30.08 -9.95
CA PRO A 17 -14.94 29.51 -10.40
C PRO A 17 -15.07 28.01 -10.12
N LEU A 18 -15.45 27.25 -11.16
CA LEU A 18 -15.13 25.85 -11.27
C LEU A 18 -13.59 25.77 -11.29
N LEU A 19 -12.99 25.83 -10.11
CA LEU A 19 -11.65 25.31 -9.88
C LEU A 19 -11.78 23.80 -10.05
N PHE A 20 -11.77 23.38 -11.31
CA PHE A 20 -11.27 22.09 -11.70
C PHE A 20 -9.86 22.00 -11.09
N VAL A 21 -9.77 21.44 -9.89
CA VAL A 21 -8.57 20.71 -9.50
C VAL A 21 -8.53 19.56 -10.48
N ALA A 22 -7.88 19.82 -11.62
CA ALA A 22 -7.38 18.78 -12.49
C ALA A 22 -6.65 17.83 -11.55
N GLY A 23 -7.19 16.61 -11.38
CA GLY A 23 -6.54 15.57 -10.60
C GLY A 23 -5.13 15.50 -11.13
N ALA A 24 -4.16 15.90 -10.29
CA ALA A 24 -2.77 15.84 -10.62
C ALA A 24 -2.52 14.40 -11.05
N SER A 25 -2.29 14.21 -12.35
CA SER A 25 -1.89 12.90 -12.85
C SER A 25 -0.57 12.60 -12.15
N PRO A 26 -0.43 11.42 -11.51
CA PRO A 26 0.81 11.11 -10.81
C PRO A 26 1.96 11.26 -11.82
N SER A 27 2.92 12.10 -11.48
CA SER A 27 4.16 12.25 -12.25
C SER A 27 4.91 10.94 -12.14
N TYR A 28 4.77 10.07 -13.16
CA TYR A 28 5.56 8.84 -13.27
C TYR A 28 7.02 9.22 -13.43
N LEU A 29 7.75 9.27 -12.33
CA LEU A 29 9.19 9.26 -12.32
C LEU A 29 9.65 7.81 -12.55
N LEU A 30 10.65 7.63 -13.43
CA LEU A 30 11.43 6.40 -13.54
C LEU A 30 11.91 5.94 -12.14
N PRO A 31 12.14 4.64 -11.88
CA PRO A 31 12.12 3.50 -12.79
C PRO A 31 10.95 2.52 -12.56
N ILE A 32 10.51 1.86 -13.63
CA ILE A 32 9.74 0.62 -13.54
C ILE A 32 10.76 -0.50 -13.35
N ASN A 33 10.58 -1.32 -12.31
CA ASN A 33 11.29 -2.58 -12.16
C ASN A 33 10.37 -3.68 -12.74
N SER A 34 10.86 -4.52 -13.65
CA SER A 34 10.03 -5.53 -14.32
C SER A 34 9.43 -6.56 -13.38
N ASP A 35 10.07 -6.78 -12.23
CA ASP A 35 9.72 -7.84 -11.30
C ASP A 35 8.72 -7.37 -10.23
N ILE A 36 8.76 -6.08 -9.90
CA ILE A 36 7.93 -5.48 -8.82
C ILE A 36 7.02 -4.35 -9.31
N GLY A 37 7.07 -4.02 -10.60
CA GLY A 37 6.28 -2.97 -11.23
C GLY A 37 6.78 -1.55 -10.93
N GLN A 38 5.84 -0.64 -10.67
CA GLN A 38 6.16 0.75 -10.35
C GLN A 38 6.83 0.82 -8.98
N VAL A 39 8.10 1.23 -8.94
CA VAL A 39 8.82 1.48 -7.69
C VAL A 39 8.25 2.73 -7.03
N ILE A 40 8.10 2.69 -5.70
CA ILE A 40 7.63 3.80 -4.89
C ILE A 40 8.54 4.03 -3.68
N GLU A 41 8.55 5.26 -3.15
CA GLU A 41 9.33 5.60 -1.94
C GLU A 41 8.62 5.19 -0.63
N GLY A 42 7.29 5.00 -0.70
CA GLY A 42 6.41 4.66 0.42
C GLY A 42 5.90 5.91 1.15
N GLU A 43 4.58 6.04 1.27
CA GLU A 43 3.93 7.13 2.01
C GLU A 43 3.48 6.62 3.39
N SER A 44 3.68 7.41 4.45
CA SER A 44 3.31 7.01 5.80
C SER A 44 1.82 6.65 5.92
N GLY A 45 1.53 5.54 6.60
CA GLY A 45 0.15 5.07 6.80
C GLY A 45 -0.41 4.26 5.63
N THR A 46 0.38 4.01 4.59
CA THR A 46 0.02 3.09 3.50
C THR A 46 0.45 1.66 3.80
N ILE A 47 -0.18 0.69 3.14
CA ILE A 47 0.22 -0.72 3.27
C ILE A 47 1.67 -0.93 2.82
N GLU A 48 2.18 -0.17 1.85
CA GLU A 48 3.58 -0.28 1.43
C GLU A 48 4.55 0.18 2.51
N SER A 49 4.20 1.22 3.29
CA SER A 49 5.01 1.63 4.45
C SER A 49 5.00 0.58 5.56
N TYR A 50 3.84 -0.05 5.80
CA TYR A 50 3.68 -1.11 6.79
C TYR A 50 4.45 -2.37 6.40
N ALA A 51 4.38 -2.76 5.13
CA ALA A 51 5.14 -3.83 4.53
C ALA A 51 6.66 -3.58 4.62
N LYS A 52 7.10 -2.35 4.31
CA LYS A 52 8.51 -1.97 4.44
C LYS A 52 9.00 -2.07 5.88
N GLU A 53 8.20 -1.65 6.86
CA GLU A 53 8.54 -1.83 8.28
C GLU A 53 8.70 -3.32 8.63
N ALA A 54 7.77 -4.17 8.19
CA ALA A 54 7.87 -5.61 8.43
C ALA A 54 9.15 -6.22 7.84
N LEU A 55 9.55 -5.84 6.62
CA LEU A 55 10.77 -6.33 5.96
C LEU A 55 12.07 -5.78 6.56
N THR A 56 12.03 -4.60 7.20
CA THR A 56 13.23 -3.95 7.78
C THR A 56 13.38 -4.21 9.28
N THR A 57 12.38 -4.83 9.92
CA THR A 57 12.42 -5.22 11.32
C THR A 57 12.97 -6.63 11.47
N ALA A 58 13.77 -6.87 12.51
CA ALA A 58 14.30 -8.19 12.81
C ALA A 58 13.16 -9.18 13.07
N TYR A 59 13.32 -10.41 12.59
CA TYR A 59 12.35 -11.48 12.83
C TYR A 59 12.50 -12.02 14.26
N THR A 60 11.49 -11.78 15.09
CA THR A 60 11.42 -12.20 16.50
C THR A 60 10.00 -12.68 16.83
N PRO A 61 9.73 -13.29 18.01
CA PRO A 61 8.36 -13.60 18.42
C PRO A 61 7.43 -12.38 18.39
N GLU A 62 7.91 -11.20 18.79
CA GLU A 62 7.14 -9.96 18.77
C GLU A 62 6.81 -9.50 17.33
N TRP A 63 7.68 -9.81 16.37
CA TRP A 63 7.41 -9.58 14.95
C TRP A 63 6.21 -10.42 14.51
N VAL A 64 6.18 -11.71 14.88
CA VAL A 64 5.07 -12.61 14.55
C VAL A 64 3.77 -12.10 15.18
N GLU A 65 3.79 -11.75 16.46
CA GLU A 65 2.61 -11.23 17.17
C GLU A 65 2.09 -9.90 16.59
N ARG A 66 2.98 -9.08 16.02
CA ARG A 66 2.61 -7.80 15.40
C ARG A 66 1.92 -7.98 14.05
N TYR A 67 2.44 -8.86 13.20
CA TYR A 67 2.02 -8.94 11.79
C TYR A 67 1.11 -10.12 11.48
N ILE A 68 1.10 -11.17 12.31
CA ILE A 68 0.37 -12.41 12.05
C ILE A 68 -0.82 -12.54 13.00
N PRO A 69 -2.05 -12.77 12.49
CA PRO A 69 -3.20 -12.95 13.36
C PRO A 69 -3.06 -14.27 14.17
N PRO A 70 -3.53 -14.32 15.42
CA PRO A 70 -3.36 -15.49 16.30
C PRO A 70 -3.82 -16.82 15.70
N SER A 71 -4.87 -16.78 14.87
CA SER A 71 -5.43 -17.95 14.19
C SER A 71 -4.50 -18.56 13.14
N LEU A 72 -3.51 -17.80 12.63
CA LEU A 72 -2.58 -18.24 11.58
C LEU A 72 -1.15 -18.44 12.08
N MET A 73 -0.80 -17.98 13.29
CA MET A 73 0.57 -17.96 13.79
C MET A 73 1.30 -19.30 13.64
N GLN A 74 0.69 -20.41 14.09
CA GLN A 74 1.33 -21.72 14.04
C GLN A 74 1.63 -22.17 12.61
N GLY A 75 0.66 -22.03 11.70
CA GLY A 75 0.83 -22.41 10.30
C GLY A 75 1.82 -21.50 9.58
N PHE A 76 1.79 -20.20 9.89
CA PHE A 76 2.69 -19.22 9.31
C PHE A 76 4.14 -19.47 9.73
N VAL A 77 4.40 -19.60 11.03
CA VAL A 77 5.74 -19.92 11.56
C VAL A 77 6.23 -21.24 10.98
N HIS A 78 5.42 -22.30 11.01
CA HIS A 78 5.80 -23.58 10.41
C HIS A 78 6.23 -23.46 8.94
N THR A 79 5.60 -22.58 8.18
CA THR A 79 5.88 -22.40 6.74
C THR A 79 7.08 -21.49 6.48
N TYR A 80 7.24 -20.42 7.25
CA TYR A 80 8.12 -19.30 6.90
C TYR A 80 9.29 -19.06 7.85
N ASP A 81 9.37 -19.77 8.99
CA ASP A 81 10.35 -19.48 10.05
C ASP A 81 11.80 -19.43 9.53
N THR A 82 12.24 -20.47 8.82
CA THR A 82 13.60 -20.52 8.25
C THR A 82 13.83 -19.44 7.19
N LEU A 83 12.81 -19.13 6.38
CA LEU A 83 12.90 -18.09 5.35
C LEU A 83 13.08 -16.70 5.99
N LEU A 84 12.23 -16.37 6.95
CA LEU A 84 12.23 -15.06 7.60
C LEU A 84 13.44 -14.86 8.50
N ALA A 85 13.87 -15.91 9.22
CA ALA A 85 15.08 -15.87 10.04
C ALA A 85 16.37 -15.65 9.22
N SER A 86 16.40 -16.09 7.96
CA SER A 86 17.55 -15.89 7.07
C SER A 86 17.48 -14.60 6.25
N MET A 87 16.28 -14.07 6.03
CA MET A 87 16.06 -12.88 5.21
C MET A 87 16.02 -11.58 6.02
N LEU A 88 15.42 -11.58 7.20
CA LEU A 88 15.14 -10.37 7.96
C LEU A 88 16.23 -10.07 9.01
N PRO A 89 16.56 -8.79 9.27
CA PRO A 89 16.03 -7.59 8.61
C PRO A 89 16.70 -7.32 7.25
N VAL A 90 15.94 -6.83 6.29
CA VAL A 90 16.46 -6.38 4.99
C VAL A 90 16.99 -4.95 5.09
N SER A 91 18.23 -4.72 4.62
CA SER A 91 18.86 -3.38 4.62
C SER A 91 18.59 -2.57 3.35
N THR A 92 18.64 -3.21 2.19
CA THR A 92 18.61 -2.55 0.89
C THR A 92 17.43 -3.10 0.08
N LEU A 93 16.32 -2.37 0.07
CA LEU A 93 15.07 -2.82 -0.55
C LEU A 93 14.38 -1.76 -1.40
N GLN A 94 13.60 -2.20 -2.38
CA GLN A 94 12.67 -1.39 -3.16
C GLN A 94 11.25 -1.93 -2.96
N MET A 95 10.29 -1.01 -2.81
CA MET A 95 8.87 -1.36 -2.71
C MET A 95 8.19 -1.10 -4.04
N GLY A 96 7.42 -2.07 -4.50
CA GLY A 96 6.48 -1.89 -5.60
C GLY A 96 5.17 -1.28 -5.12
N ARG A 97 4.44 -0.64 -6.03
CA ARG A 97 3.07 -0.17 -5.77
C ARG A 97 2.16 -1.34 -5.40
N ALA A 98 1.41 -1.22 -4.31
CA ALA A 98 0.50 -2.28 -3.89
C ALA A 98 -0.62 -2.51 -4.93
N ILE A 99 -0.98 -3.78 -5.10
CA ILE A 99 -2.01 -4.25 -6.01
C ILE A 99 -3.19 -4.75 -5.17
N HIS A 100 -4.33 -4.09 -5.30
CA HIS A 100 -5.54 -4.49 -4.59
C HIS A 100 -6.31 -5.57 -5.38
N ARG A 101 -6.59 -6.71 -4.73
CA ARG A 101 -7.36 -7.83 -5.29
C ARG A 101 -8.45 -8.25 -4.29
N THR A 102 -9.69 -7.87 -4.57
CA THR A 102 -10.87 -8.18 -3.74
C THR A 102 -10.76 -7.63 -2.31
N HIS A 103 -10.21 -8.40 -1.37
CA HIS A 103 -10.02 -8.04 0.04
C HIS A 103 -8.54 -8.13 0.47
N LEU A 104 -7.65 -8.38 -0.50
CA LEU A 104 -6.24 -8.60 -0.27
C LEU A 104 -5.43 -7.51 -0.96
N TRP A 105 -4.33 -7.16 -0.32
CA TRP A 105 -3.32 -6.26 -0.84
C TRP A 105 -2.04 -7.03 -1.07
N GLU A 106 -1.64 -7.12 -2.32
CA GLU A 106 -0.35 -7.67 -2.70
C GLU A 106 0.67 -6.54 -2.76
N VAL A 107 1.75 -6.65 -1.99
CA VAL A 107 2.83 -5.66 -1.97
C VAL A 107 4.10 -6.30 -2.53
N PRO A 108 4.46 -5.98 -3.78
CA PRO A 108 5.71 -6.43 -4.36
C PRO A 108 6.91 -5.75 -3.68
N PHE A 109 8.03 -6.47 -3.56
CA PHE A 109 9.28 -5.94 -3.04
C PHE A 109 10.48 -6.58 -3.74
N ALA A 110 11.59 -5.85 -3.81
CA ALA A 110 12.87 -6.34 -4.27
C ALA A 110 13.94 -6.07 -3.23
N ILE A 111 14.77 -7.08 -2.94
CA ILE A 111 15.97 -7.00 -2.12
C ILE A 111 17.14 -6.82 -3.09
N ILE A 112 17.93 -5.76 -2.91
CA ILE A 112 19.00 -5.40 -3.86
C ILE A 112 20.34 -6.01 -3.45
N GLU A 113 20.59 -6.16 -2.15
CA GLU A 113 21.83 -6.67 -1.58
C GLU A 113 21.55 -7.72 -0.50
N PRO A 114 22.43 -8.71 -0.29
CA PRO A 114 23.68 -8.96 -1.02
C PRO A 114 23.49 -9.64 -2.39
N ALA A 115 22.28 -10.13 -2.68
CA ALA A 115 21.91 -10.71 -3.96
C ALA A 115 20.50 -10.25 -4.31
N TYR A 116 20.27 -9.97 -5.59
CA TYR A 116 18.96 -9.56 -6.06
C TYR A 116 17.96 -10.69 -5.85
N ARG A 117 16.87 -10.38 -5.16
CA ARG A 117 15.71 -11.26 -4.96
C ARG A 117 14.47 -10.40 -5.04
N TRP A 118 13.36 -10.96 -5.46
CA TRP A 118 12.10 -10.22 -5.52
C TRP A 118 10.95 -11.12 -5.08
N GLY A 119 9.83 -10.51 -4.76
CA GLY A 119 8.72 -11.26 -4.22
C GLY A 119 7.53 -10.38 -3.94
N SER A 120 6.53 -10.96 -3.29
CA SER A 120 5.37 -10.22 -2.81
C SER A 120 4.92 -10.72 -1.45
N MET A 121 4.39 -9.78 -0.68
CA MET A 121 3.70 -10.06 0.57
C MET A 121 2.21 -9.83 0.37
N VAL A 122 1.39 -10.77 0.85
CA VAL A 122 -0.07 -10.65 0.76
C VAL A 122 -0.65 -10.29 2.11
N TRP A 123 -1.38 -9.18 2.13
CA TRP A 123 -1.94 -8.57 3.33
C TRP A 123 -3.45 -8.52 3.27
N MET A 124 -4.09 -8.52 4.43
CA MET A 124 -5.52 -8.34 4.60
C MET A 124 -5.79 -7.19 5.58
N ASP A 125 -6.69 -6.29 5.18
CA ASP A 125 -7.13 -5.18 6.02
C ASP A 125 -7.90 -5.73 7.23
N GLN A 126 -7.53 -5.33 8.45
CA GLN A 126 -8.25 -5.71 9.67
C GLN A 126 -9.34 -4.71 10.06
N SER A 127 -9.60 -3.68 9.25
CA SER A 127 -10.61 -2.62 9.48
C SER A 127 -10.37 -1.74 10.72
N ASP A 128 -9.31 -1.98 11.50
CA ASP A 128 -8.86 -1.17 12.65
C ASP A 128 -7.61 -0.34 12.33
N GLY A 129 -7.26 -0.23 11.04
CA GLY A 129 -6.05 0.43 10.56
C GLY A 129 -4.79 -0.45 10.61
N ARG A 130 -4.91 -1.71 11.05
CA ARG A 130 -3.82 -2.70 10.98
C ARG A 130 -3.98 -3.62 9.78
N TRP A 131 -2.86 -4.20 9.37
CA TRP A 131 -2.78 -5.17 8.30
C TRP A 131 -2.29 -6.50 8.84
N ALA A 132 -2.96 -7.58 8.45
CA ALA A 132 -2.54 -8.94 8.73
C ALA A 132 -1.78 -9.51 7.54
N LEU A 133 -0.55 -9.96 7.77
CA LEU A 133 0.22 -10.67 6.77
C LEU A 133 -0.27 -12.12 6.67
N LEU A 134 -0.61 -12.54 5.46
CA LEU A 134 -1.14 -13.88 5.18
C LEU A 134 -0.09 -14.79 4.55
N SER A 135 0.75 -14.25 3.66
CA SER A 135 1.78 -15.02 2.98
C SER A 135 2.92 -14.13 2.48
N ILE A 136 4.08 -14.74 2.31
CA ILE A 136 5.25 -14.17 1.65
C ILE A 136 5.67 -15.12 0.54
N SER A 137 6.01 -14.58 -0.62
CA SER A 137 6.64 -15.30 -1.72
C SER A 137 7.96 -14.63 -2.09
N ILE A 138 8.96 -15.41 -2.46
CA ILE A 138 10.27 -14.93 -2.92
C ILE A 138 10.69 -15.75 -4.13
N SER A 139 11.22 -15.06 -5.12
CA SER A 139 11.83 -15.56 -6.34
C SER A 139 13.25 -15.04 -6.46
N GLU A 140 14.09 -15.81 -7.13
CA GLU A 140 15.49 -15.49 -7.46
C GLU A 140 15.64 -15.19 -8.95
#